data_AF-A0A7J4EPX0-F1
#
_entry.id   AF-A0A7J4EPX0-F1
#
_cell.length_a   1.000
_cell.length_b   1.000
_cell.length_c   1.000
_cell.angle_alpha   90.00
_cell.angle_beta   90.00
_cell.angle_gamma   90.00
#
_symmetry.space_group_name_H-M   'P 1'
#
loop_
_entity.id
_entity.type
_entity.pdbx_description
1 polymer ?
#
loop_
_entity_poly.entity_id
_entity_poly.type
_entity_poly.pdbx_seq_one_letter_code
_entity_poly.pdbx_strand_id
1 'polypeptide(L)'
;MAKVAEDLEFKAIFTEGAEKILGWRSPNFVYKAIYSDIKVLLRNYRLSDDIAFRFSNRDWNEYPLTADKFATWLAYTPGDCINLFMDYETFGEHHWKETGILEFLKWLPGEILERNIEFALPSELAEKEAVGEIDVNDFETLSWADAERDTGAWLGNDMQRTCFRGLEKLENIVKKLRNSILSCGGISK
;
A
#
# COMPACT_ATOMS: atom_id res chain seq x y z
N MET A 1 13.23 -6.99 -3.12
CA MET A 1 11.87 -7.48 -2.78
C MET A 1 11.11 -7.96 -4.01
N ALA A 2 11.01 -7.16 -5.09
CA ALA A 2 10.34 -7.54 -6.33
C ALA A 2 10.76 -8.93 -6.86
N LYS A 3 12.07 -9.16 -6.99
CA LYS A 3 12.59 -10.45 -7.46
C LYS A 3 12.20 -11.64 -6.59
N VAL A 4 12.20 -11.47 -5.26
CA VAL A 4 11.79 -12.52 -4.32
C VAL A 4 10.30 -12.83 -4.48
N ALA A 5 9.46 -11.81 -4.66
CA ALA A 5 8.03 -12.01 -4.88
C ALA A 5 7.77 -12.71 -6.23
N GLU A 6 8.51 -12.35 -7.28
CA GLU A 6 8.46 -13.03 -8.58
C GLU A 6 8.90 -14.49 -8.49
N ASP A 7 9.98 -14.79 -7.76
CA ASP A 7 10.46 -16.16 -7.53
C ASP A 7 9.45 -17.01 -6.71
N LEU A 8 8.55 -16.35 -5.97
CA LEU A 8 7.41 -16.96 -5.27
C LEU A 8 6.12 -16.99 -6.12
N GLU A 9 6.22 -16.69 -7.42
CA GLU A 9 5.13 -16.71 -8.40
C GLU A 9 4.02 -15.67 -8.16
N PHE A 10 4.30 -14.62 -7.38
CA PHE A 10 3.41 -13.47 -7.28
C PHE A 10 3.44 -12.64 -8.56
N LYS A 11 2.27 -12.19 -9.01
CA LYS A 11 2.11 -11.36 -10.22
C LYS A 11 2.26 -9.87 -9.99
N ALA A 12 1.97 -9.42 -8.77
CA ALA A 12 2.01 -8.02 -8.40
C ALA A 12 2.40 -7.83 -6.94
N ILE A 13 2.98 -6.66 -6.65
CA ILE A 13 3.21 -6.15 -5.31
C ILE A 13 2.56 -4.78 -5.15
N PHE A 14 2.22 -4.45 -3.92
CA PHE A 14 1.81 -3.10 -3.54
C PHE A 14 2.95 -2.35 -2.87
N THR A 15 3.04 -1.05 -3.13
CA THR A 15 3.96 -0.16 -2.42
C THR A 15 3.36 1.23 -2.28
N GLU A 16 3.99 2.07 -1.47
CA GLU A 16 3.55 3.43 -1.22
C GLU A 16 3.78 4.31 -2.46
N GLY A 17 2.79 5.09 -2.86
CA GLY A 17 2.92 6.09 -3.92
C GLY A 17 3.61 7.37 -3.44
N ALA A 18 4.78 7.24 -2.83
CA ALA A 18 5.52 8.37 -2.28
C ALA A 18 6.15 9.21 -3.39
N GLU A 19 6.14 10.53 -3.22
CA GLU A 19 6.70 11.48 -4.20
C GLU A 19 8.17 11.19 -4.52
N LYS A 20 8.95 10.72 -3.54
CA LYS A 20 10.38 10.39 -3.72
C LYS A 20 10.64 9.31 -4.78
N ILE A 21 9.72 8.37 -4.99
CA ILE A 21 9.87 7.32 -6.02
C ILE A 21 9.06 7.59 -7.29
N LEU A 22 8.04 8.44 -7.19
CA LEU A 22 7.19 8.79 -8.33
C LEU A 22 7.79 9.93 -9.16
N GLY A 23 8.43 10.91 -8.52
CA GLY A 23 8.86 12.13 -9.19
C GLY A 23 7.67 12.83 -9.86
N TRP A 24 7.67 12.89 -11.20
CA TRP A 24 6.59 13.49 -12.00
C TRP A 24 5.46 12.50 -12.34
N ARG A 25 5.61 11.22 -12.00
CA ARG A 25 4.67 10.15 -12.34
C ARG A 25 3.48 10.14 -11.37
N SER A 26 2.39 9.49 -11.78
CA SER A 26 1.19 9.34 -10.96
C SER A 26 1.11 7.95 -10.33
N PRO A 27 0.64 7.80 -9.06
CA PRO A 27 0.39 6.48 -8.47
C PRO A 27 -0.79 5.75 -9.12
N ASN A 28 -1.55 6.44 -9.97
CA ASN A 28 -2.81 5.94 -10.53
C ASN A 28 -2.65 5.11 -11.82
N PHE A 29 -1.48 4.51 -12.02
CA PHE A 29 -1.19 3.63 -13.15
C PHE A 29 -0.48 2.37 -12.66
N VAL A 30 -0.51 1.34 -13.48
CA VAL A 30 0.25 0.10 -13.24
C VAL A 30 1.67 0.29 -13.74
N TYR A 31 2.64 -0.04 -12.92
CA TYR A 31 4.06 -0.06 -13.29
C TYR A 31 4.60 -1.48 -13.18
N LYS A 32 5.87 -1.66 -13.55
CA LYS A 32 6.64 -2.86 -13.19
C LYS A 32 7.89 -2.47 -12.42
N ALA A 33 8.44 -3.40 -11.66
CA ALA A 33 9.72 -3.16 -10.99
C ALA A 33 10.85 -3.18 -12.02
N ILE A 34 11.92 -2.43 -11.77
CA ILE A 34 13.16 -2.63 -12.54
C ILE A 34 13.70 -4.05 -12.33
N TYR A 35 14.27 -4.63 -13.39
CA TYR A 35 14.87 -5.98 -13.39
C TYR A 35 13.93 -7.14 -12.99
N SER A 36 12.61 -6.94 -13.08
CA SER A 36 11.58 -7.96 -12.81
C SER A 36 10.33 -7.66 -13.63
N ASP A 37 9.56 -8.69 -13.96
CA ASP A 37 8.28 -8.55 -14.67
C ASP A 37 7.08 -8.39 -13.72
N ILE A 38 7.33 -8.41 -12.40
CA ILE A 38 6.28 -8.21 -11.40
C ILE A 38 5.69 -6.81 -11.50
N LYS A 39 4.35 -6.74 -11.44
CA LYS A 39 3.65 -5.46 -11.45
C LYS A 39 3.78 -4.75 -10.11
N VAL A 40 3.82 -3.43 -10.16
CA VAL A 40 3.87 -2.55 -9.00
C VAL A 40 2.62 -1.69 -9.01
N LEU A 41 1.79 -1.90 -8.00
CA LEU A 41 0.58 -1.13 -7.74
C LEU A 41 0.86 -0.14 -6.61
N LEU A 42 0.65 1.14 -6.88
CA LEU A 42 1.03 2.21 -5.96
C LEU A 42 -0.20 2.74 -5.25
N ARG A 43 -0.12 2.82 -3.92
CA ARG A 43 -1.13 3.46 -3.08
C ARG A 43 -1.25 4.94 -3.44
N ASN A 44 -2.48 5.41 -3.64
CA ASN A 44 -2.74 6.84 -3.66
C ASN A 44 -2.88 7.33 -2.21
N TYR A 45 -1.76 7.72 -1.59
CA TYR A 45 -1.76 8.05 -0.16
C TYR A 45 -2.67 9.23 0.17
N ARG A 46 -2.79 10.23 -0.72
CA ARG A 46 -3.60 11.43 -0.44
C ARG A 46 -5.07 11.06 -0.23
N LEU A 47 -5.65 10.37 -1.21
CA LEU A 47 -7.03 9.90 -1.15
C LEU A 47 -7.25 8.84 -0.06
N SER A 48 -6.25 7.99 0.18
CA SER A 48 -6.30 7.00 1.25
C SER A 48 -6.32 7.67 2.63
N ASP A 49 -5.45 8.66 2.85
CA ASP A 49 -5.31 9.39 4.11
C ASP A 49 -6.51 10.30 4.40
N ASP A 50 -7.23 10.76 3.35
CA ASP A 50 -8.47 11.51 3.51
C ASP A 50 -9.54 10.68 4.24
N ILE A 51 -9.63 9.37 3.94
CA ILE A 51 -10.49 8.45 4.68
C ILE A 51 -9.82 8.02 5.99
N ALA A 52 -8.56 7.57 5.94
CA ALA A 52 -7.89 6.95 7.09
C ALA A 52 -7.69 7.93 8.25
N PHE A 53 -7.34 9.19 7.98
CA PHE A 53 -6.94 10.15 9.01
C PHE A 53 -7.82 11.39 9.08
N ARG A 54 -8.36 11.88 7.95
CA ARG A 54 -9.06 13.18 7.91
C ARG A 54 -10.58 13.07 8.03
N PHE A 55 -11.15 11.87 7.90
CA PHE A 55 -12.60 11.69 7.78
C PHE A 55 -13.43 12.40 8.88
N SER A 56 -13.01 12.28 10.13
CA SER A 56 -13.68 12.91 11.29
C SER A 56 -13.10 14.28 11.69
N ASN A 57 -12.10 14.79 10.97
CA ASN A 57 -11.44 16.06 11.30
C ASN A 57 -12.30 17.26 10.86
N ARG A 58 -12.97 17.89 11.83
CA ARG A 58 -13.86 19.04 11.59
C ARG A 58 -13.14 20.33 11.18
N ASP A 59 -11.84 20.42 11.44
CA ASP A 59 -11.01 21.57 11.08
C ASP A 59 -10.40 21.43 9.68
N TRP A 60 -10.57 20.27 9.03
CA TRP A 60 -10.16 20.08 7.64
C TRP A 60 -11.13 20.81 6.70
N ASN A 61 -10.58 21.55 5.74
CA ASN A 61 -11.36 22.40 4.83
C ASN A 61 -12.33 21.63 3.92
N GLU A 62 -12.11 20.33 3.71
CA GLU A 62 -13.03 19.47 2.95
C GLU A 62 -14.05 18.73 3.83
N TYR A 63 -14.04 18.95 5.15
CA TYR A 63 -15.02 18.35 6.04
C TYR A 63 -16.43 18.95 5.80
N PRO A 64 -17.50 18.12 5.81
CA PRO A 64 -17.50 16.66 5.94
C PRO A 64 -17.12 15.95 4.64
N LEU A 65 -16.48 14.78 4.76
CA LEU A 65 -16.22 13.88 3.63
C LEU A 65 -17.43 12.97 3.38
N THR A 66 -18.16 13.23 2.29
CA THR A 66 -19.32 12.41 1.88
C THR A 66 -18.93 11.43 0.77
N ALA A 67 -19.72 10.36 0.62
CA ALA A 67 -19.51 9.36 -0.43
C ALA A 67 -19.57 10.00 -1.84
N ASP A 68 -20.57 10.84 -2.10
CA ASP A 68 -20.71 11.64 -3.33
C ASP A 68 -19.49 12.53 -3.60
N LYS A 69 -19.02 13.27 -2.59
CA LYS A 69 -17.84 14.14 -2.69
C LYS A 69 -16.59 13.32 -3.04
N PHE A 70 -16.35 12.24 -2.30
CA PHE A 70 -15.18 11.40 -2.50
C PHE A 70 -15.22 10.71 -3.88
N ALA A 71 -16.35 10.14 -4.27
CA ALA A 71 -16.52 9.53 -5.59
C ALA A 71 -16.33 10.55 -6.73
N THR A 72 -16.74 11.80 -6.52
CA THR A 72 -16.46 12.91 -7.46
C THR A 72 -14.96 13.14 -7.59
N TRP A 73 -14.22 13.17 -6.49
CA TRP A 73 -12.76 13.27 -6.55
C TRP A 73 -12.13 12.11 -7.30
N LEU A 74 -12.60 10.87 -7.08
CA LEU A 74 -12.12 9.70 -7.81
C LEU A 74 -12.35 9.86 -9.32
N ALA A 75 -13.53 10.33 -9.74
CA ALA A 75 -13.88 10.50 -11.15
C ALA A 75 -13.01 11.56 -11.87
N TYR A 76 -12.60 12.60 -11.15
CA TYR A 76 -11.73 13.65 -11.69
C TYR A 76 -10.23 13.37 -11.49
N THR A 77 -9.87 12.27 -10.82
CA THR A 77 -8.48 11.90 -10.58
C THR A 77 -7.90 11.23 -11.83
N PRO A 78 -6.85 11.79 -12.47
CA PRO A 78 -6.28 11.19 -13.69
C PRO A 78 -5.58 9.86 -13.40
N GLY A 79 -5.77 8.88 -14.28
CA GLY A 79 -5.15 7.57 -14.21
C GLY A 79 -6.04 6.45 -14.74
N ASP A 80 -5.51 5.23 -14.74
CA ASP A 80 -6.22 4.02 -15.18
C ASP A 80 -6.69 3.15 -14.00
N CYS A 81 -6.19 3.43 -12.79
CA CYS A 81 -6.59 2.76 -11.55
C CYS A 81 -6.29 3.67 -10.34
N ILE A 82 -7.09 3.59 -9.28
CA ILE A 82 -6.81 4.30 -8.02
C ILE A 82 -6.75 3.26 -6.91
N ASN A 83 -5.56 3.04 -6.34
CA ASN A 83 -5.37 2.08 -5.27
C ASN A 83 -5.54 2.76 -3.92
N LEU A 84 -6.65 2.49 -3.24
CA LEU A 84 -6.93 2.98 -1.89
C LEU A 84 -6.52 1.93 -0.87
N PHE A 85 -5.61 2.29 0.04
CA PHE A 85 -5.08 1.39 1.06
C PHE A 85 -5.13 2.06 2.42
N MET A 86 -5.80 1.40 3.36
CA MET A 86 -5.96 1.84 4.74
C MET A 86 -6.23 0.63 5.63
N ASP A 87 -6.00 0.77 6.92
CA ASP A 87 -6.25 -0.27 7.92
C ASP A 87 -7.74 -0.55 8.07
N TYR A 88 -8.11 -1.80 8.39
CA TYR A 88 -9.51 -2.17 8.63
C TYR A 88 -10.08 -1.42 9.84
N GLU A 89 -9.24 -1.14 10.82
CA GLU A 89 -9.51 -0.37 12.03
C GLU A 89 -9.94 1.08 11.73
N THR A 90 -9.71 1.56 10.50
CA THR A 90 -10.28 2.84 10.01
C THR A 90 -11.80 2.89 10.21
N PHE A 91 -12.49 1.76 9.99
CA PHE A 91 -13.94 1.66 9.97
C PHE A 91 -14.47 1.14 11.31
N GLY A 92 -14.70 2.05 12.27
CA GLY A 92 -15.32 1.74 13.55
C GLY A 92 -14.41 1.86 14.77
N GLU A 93 -13.08 1.95 14.58
CA GLU A 93 -12.12 2.12 15.68
C GLU A 93 -11.39 3.47 15.62
N HIS A 94 -10.68 3.78 14.52
CA HIS A 94 -10.08 5.11 14.33
C HIS A 94 -11.16 6.17 14.10
N HIS A 95 -12.15 5.85 13.27
CA HIS A 95 -13.38 6.64 13.15
C HIS A 95 -14.54 5.83 13.71
N TRP A 96 -15.13 6.31 14.80
CA TRP A 96 -16.24 5.60 15.44
C TRP A 96 -17.50 5.70 14.58
N LYS A 97 -18.46 4.81 14.81
CA LYS A 97 -19.73 4.78 14.07
C LYS A 97 -20.42 6.15 14.04
N GLU A 98 -20.38 6.90 15.13
CA GLU A 98 -21.03 8.21 15.30
C GLU A 98 -20.46 9.28 14.36
N THR A 99 -19.27 9.06 13.80
CA THR A 99 -18.68 9.94 12.77
C THR A 99 -19.37 9.81 11.42
N GLY A 100 -20.16 8.75 11.20
CA GLY A 100 -20.80 8.44 9.93
C GLY A 100 -19.93 7.63 8.96
N ILE A 101 -18.77 7.13 9.39
CA ILE A 101 -17.84 6.38 8.53
C ILE A 101 -18.46 5.09 7.95
N LEU A 102 -19.34 4.42 8.71
CA LEU A 102 -19.99 3.20 8.25
C LEU A 102 -21.07 3.50 7.21
N GLU A 103 -21.80 4.61 7.39
CA GLU A 103 -22.74 5.15 6.43
C GLU A 103 -22.03 5.59 5.15
N PHE A 104 -20.89 6.27 5.27
CA PHE A 104 -20.03 6.62 4.13
C PHE A 104 -19.64 5.36 3.34
N LEU A 105 -19.12 4.32 4.02
CA LEU A 105 -18.71 3.07 3.37
C LEU A 105 -19.89 2.35 2.69
N LYS A 106 -21.09 2.44 3.28
CA LYS A 106 -22.31 1.86 2.71
C LYS A 106 -22.72 2.53 1.39
N TRP A 107 -22.60 3.86 1.30
CA TRP A 107 -23.03 4.61 0.11
C TRP A 107 -21.95 4.69 -0.97
N LEU A 108 -20.68 4.63 -0.59
CA LEU A 108 -19.54 4.84 -1.48
C LEU A 108 -19.55 3.96 -2.75
N PRO A 109 -19.84 2.65 -2.71
CA PRO A 109 -19.87 1.84 -3.93
C PRO A 109 -20.88 2.32 -4.96
N GLY A 110 -22.07 2.76 -4.54
CA GLY A 110 -23.09 3.28 -5.45
C GLY A 110 -22.62 4.57 -6.14
N GLU A 111 -22.10 5.51 -5.34
CA GLU A 111 -21.59 6.79 -5.82
C GLU A 111 -20.43 6.65 -6.83
N ILE A 112 -19.57 5.64 -6.64
CA ILE A 112 -18.47 5.29 -7.56
C ILE A 112 -19.02 4.77 -8.88
N LEU A 113 -19.96 3.82 -8.83
CA LEU A 113 -20.56 3.21 -10.02
C LEU A 113 -21.34 4.22 -10.86
N GLU A 114 -22.06 5.16 -10.23
CA GLU A 114 -22.78 6.23 -10.92
C GLU A 114 -21.87 7.16 -11.75
N ARG A 115 -20.57 7.21 -11.40
CA ARG A 115 -19.56 8.00 -12.10
C ARG A 115 -18.79 7.20 -13.15
N ASN A 116 -19.27 5.99 -13.49
CA ASN A 116 -18.65 5.08 -14.45
C ASN A 116 -17.22 4.66 -14.06
N ILE A 117 -16.97 4.55 -12.75
CA ILE A 117 -15.72 3.98 -12.22
C ILE A 117 -16.01 2.53 -11.84
N GLU A 118 -15.13 1.63 -12.25
CA GLU A 118 -15.25 0.20 -11.97
C GLU A 118 -14.37 -0.21 -10.79
N PHE A 119 -14.81 -1.22 -10.05
CA PHE A 119 -13.98 -1.89 -9.06
C PHE A 119 -13.20 -3.01 -9.74
N ALA A 120 -11.90 -3.10 -9.45
CA ALA A 120 -11.02 -4.13 -9.98
C ALA A 120 -10.29 -4.84 -8.84
N LEU A 121 -10.10 -6.14 -9.00
CA LEU A 121 -9.23 -6.92 -8.15
C LEU A 121 -7.76 -6.58 -8.46
N PRO A 122 -6.88 -6.66 -7.45
CA PRO A 122 -5.43 -6.53 -7.69
C PRO A 122 -4.91 -7.48 -8.77
N SER A 123 -5.47 -8.69 -8.85
CA SER A 123 -5.12 -9.68 -9.87
C SER A 123 -5.51 -9.24 -11.28
N GLU A 124 -6.59 -8.48 -11.45
CA GLU A 124 -7.01 -7.95 -12.75
C GLU A 124 -6.12 -6.77 -13.16
N LEU A 125 -5.76 -5.92 -12.20
CA LEU A 125 -4.78 -4.85 -12.45
C LEU A 125 -3.39 -5.41 -12.80
N ALA A 126 -3.02 -6.57 -12.25
CA ALA A 126 -1.75 -7.23 -12.57
C ALA A 126 -1.65 -7.69 -14.03
N GLU A 127 -2.77 -7.89 -14.73
CA GLU A 127 -2.80 -8.27 -16.14
C GLU A 127 -2.71 -7.04 -17.08
N LYS A 128 -2.81 -5.81 -16.54
CA LYS A 128 -2.69 -4.59 -17.35
C LYS A 128 -1.24 -4.33 -17.76
N GLU A 129 -1.07 -3.70 -18.92
CA GLU A 129 0.24 -3.24 -19.38
C GLU A 129 0.82 -2.19 -18.43
N ALA A 130 2.13 -2.31 -18.17
CA ALA A 130 2.83 -1.37 -17.31
C ALA A 130 3.18 -0.11 -18.12
N VAL A 131 2.85 1.07 -17.59
CA VAL A 131 3.14 2.35 -18.27
C VAL A 131 4.58 2.82 -18.08
N GLY A 132 5.34 2.14 -17.22
CA GLY A 132 6.74 2.43 -16.95
C GLY A 132 7.33 1.55 -15.84
N GLU A 133 8.55 1.89 -15.45
CA GLU A 133 9.32 1.16 -14.45
C GLU A 133 9.47 1.97 -13.16
N ILE A 134 9.33 1.30 -12.03
CA ILE A 134 9.60 1.86 -10.69
C ILE A 134 10.91 1.29 -10.18
N ASP A 135 11.79 2.20 -9.77
CA ASP A 135 13.03 1.91 -9.08
C ASP A 135 12.92 2.46 -7.66
N VAL A 136 13.17 1.60 -6.69
CA VAL A 136 13.29 1.97 -5.28
C VAL A 136 14.73 1.64 -4.92
N ASN A 137 15.60 2.65 -4.97
CA ASN A 137 17.03 2.46 -4.76
C ASN A 137 17.32 1.81 -3.40
N ASP A 138 18.47 1.16 -3.27
CA ASP A 138 18.87 0.41 -2.07
C ASP A 138 18.83 1.25 -0.76
N PHE A 139 18.99 2.58 -0.87
CA PHE A 139 18.97 3.51 0.27
C PHE A 139 17.62 4.21 0.46
N GLU A 140 16.64 3.95 -0.39
CA GLU A 140 15.33 4.62 -0.40
C GLU A 140 14.23 3.67 0.07
N THR A 141 14.55 2.79 1.02
CA THR A 141 13.57 1.82 1.55
C THR A 141 12.31 2.56 2.01
N LEU A 142 11.19 2.13 1.43
CA LEU A 142 9.88 2.73 1.63
C LEU A 142 9.09 1.98 2.68
N SER A 143 8.25 2.73 3.37
CA SER A 143 7.08 2.20 4.05
C SER A 143 5.90 3.12 3.82
N TRP A 144 4.71 2.65 4.15
CA TRP A 144 3.51 3.49 4.23
C TRP A 144 3.30 4.10 5.63
N ALA A 145 4.22 3.86 6.57
CA ALA A 145 4.09 4.32 7.94
C ALA A 145 4.71 5.71 8.13
N ASP A 146 4.08 6.47 9.02
CA ASP A 146 4.45 7.83 9.39
C ASP A 146 4.59 8.79 8.18
N ALA A 147 4.86 10.05 8.47
CA ALA A 147 4.97 11.08 7.44
C ALA A 147 6.16 10.85 6.48
N GLU A 148 7.27 10.34 7.02
CA GLU A 148 8.54 10.15 6.30
C GLU A 148 8.52 8.95 5.34
N ARG A 149 7.56 8.02 5.51
CA ARG A 149 7.35 6.87 4.61
C ARG A 149 8.63 6.08 4.40
N ASP A 150 9.35 5.84 5.49
CA ASP A 150 10.65 5.18 5.53
C ASP A 150 10.67 4.14 6.65
N THR A 151 11.87 3.68 7.03
CA THR A 151 12.03 2.67 8.10
C THR A 151 11.95 3.24 9.52
N GLY A 152 11.74 4.55 9.69
CA GLY A 152 11.81 5.25 10.96
C GLY A 152 10.86 4.72 12.02
N ALA A 153 9.65 4.30 11.63
CA ALA A 153 8.67 3.70 12.54
C ALA A 153 9.21 2.43 13.26
N TRP A 154 10.13 1.71 12.63
CA TRP A 154 10.70 0.46 13.17
C TRP A 154 12.17 0.55 13.58
N LEU A 155 12.93 1.53 13.07
CA LEU A 155 14.39 1.66 13.29
C LEU A 155 14.82 3.08 13.75
N GLY A 156 13.88 3.94 14.12
CA GLY A 156 14.10 5.34 14.47
C GLY A 156 14.88 5.55 15.76
N ASN A 157 14.78 4.67 16.75
CA ASN A 157 15.47 4.82 18.05
C ASN A 157 16.42 3.68 18.42
N ASP A 158 17.22 3.87 19.47
CA ASP A 158 18.26 2.92 19.90
C ASP A 158 17.69 1.60 20.40
N MET A 159 16.54 1.62 21.07
CA MET A 159 15.88 0.40 21.55
C MET A 159 15.43 -0.45 20.36
N GLN A 160 14.74 0.16 19.40
CA GLN A 160 14.32 -0.45 18.14
C GLN A 160 15.50 -1.08 17.38
N ARG A 161 16.58 -0.32 17.17
CA ARG A 161 17.80 -0.82 16.52
C ARG A 161 18.46 -1.96 17.31
N THR A 162 18.42 -1.91 18.64
CA THR A 162 18.95 -2.98 19.49
C THR A 162 18.15 -4.27 19.34
N CYS A 163 16.82 -4.17 19.34
CA CYS A 163 15.93 -5.31 19.10
C CYS A 163 16.16 -5.90 17.70
N PHE A 164 16.27 -5.06 16.66
CA PHE A 164 16.54 -5.51 15.29
C PHE A 164 17.86 -6.28 15.19
N ARG A 165 18.96 -5.77 15.75
CA ARG A 165 20.24 -6.49 15.81
C ARG A 165 20.16 -7.81 16.59
N GLY A 166 19.29 -7.87 17.59
CA GLY A 166 18.97 -9.11 18.31
C GLY A 166 18.39 -10.16 17.36
N LEU A 167 17.42 -9.77 16.52
CA LEU A 167 16.82 -10.66 15.50
C LEU A 167 17.85 -11.12 14.46
N GLU A 168 18.71 -10.22 13.95
CA GLU A 168 19.77 -10.58 12.99
C GLU A 168 20.72 -11.65 13.56
N LYS A 169 21.06 -11.57 14.84
CA LYS A 169 21.90 -12.59 15.51
C LYS A 169 21.20 -13.95 15.58
N LEU A 170 19.88 -13.96 15.79
CA LEU A 170 19.08 -15.18 15.83
C LEU A 170 18.95 -15.81 14.44
N GLU A 171 18.89 -15.03 13.37
CA GLU A 171 18.77 -15.54 11.99
C GLU A 171 19.85 -16.59 11.67
N ASN A 172 21.11 -16.30 12.02
CA ASN A 172 22.23 -17.22 11.81
C ASN A 172 22.09 -18.52 12.61
N ILE A 173 21.52 -18.45 13.82
CA ILE A 173 21.25 -19.62 14.66
C ILE A 173 20.15 -20.46 14.02
N VAL A 174 19.04 -19.84 13.61
CA VAL A 174 17.89 -20.52 12.99
C VAL A 174 18.29 -21.19 11.67
N LYS A 175 19.05 -20.50 10.80
CA LYS A 175 19.55 -21.07 9.54
C LYS A 175 20.43 -22.31 9.77
N LYS A 176 21.23 -22.34 10.84
CA LYS A 176 22.06 -23.51 11.21
C LYS A 176 21.24 -24.66 11.80
N LEU A 177 20.15 -24.37 12.51
CA LEU A 177 19.23 -25.37 13.04
C LEU A 177 18.34 -26.01 11.96
N ARG A 178 18.36 -25.50 10.72
CA ARG A 178 17.60 -25.98 9.55
C ARG A 178 18.12 -27.34 9.01
N ASN A 179 18.20 -28.34 9.88
CA ASN A 179 18.48 -29.74 9.52
C ASN A 179 17.48 -30.76 10.11
N SER A 180 16.32 -30.36 10.65
CA SER A 180 15.30 -31.36 11.02
C SER A 180 13.83 -30.93 11.08
N ILE A 181 13.46 -29.63 11.14
CA ILE A 181 12.06 -29.25 11.47
C ILE A 181 11.41 -28.28 10.45
N LEU A 182 12.18 -27.58 9.61
CA LEU A 182 11.64 -26.52 8.72
C LEU A 182 11.69 -26.84 7.21
N SER A 183 11.94 -28.09 6.82
CA SER A 183 11.94 -28.53 5.42
C SER A 183 10.60 -29.15 4.99
N CYS A 184 9.53 -28.37 5.05
CA CYS A 184 8.33 -28.66 4.25
C CYS A 184 8.34 -27.71 3.05
N GLY A 185 8.59 -28.26 1.86
CA GLY A 185 8.65 -27.54 0.58
C GLY A 185 10.01 -27.64 -0.08
N GLY A 186 10.33 -28.81 -0.61
CA GLY A 186 11.50 -28.98 -1.47
C GLY A 186 11.27 -28.37 -2.85
N ILE A 187 12.30 -27.73 -3.38
CA ILE A 187 12.50 -27.60 -4.83
C ILE A 187 13.88 -28.19 -5.09
N SER A 188 13.89 -29.40 -5.64
CA SER A 188 15.07 -30.03 -6.20
C SER A 188 15.45 -29.32 -7.50
N LYS A 189 16.76 -29.19 -7.72
CA LYS A 189 17.39 -28.74 -8.97
C LYS A 189 16.86 -29.47 -10.21
#